data_AF-A0A8T6SF43-F1
#
_entry.id   AF-A0A8T6SF43-F1
#
_cell.length_a   1.000
_cell.length_b   1.000
_cell.length_c   1.000
_cell.angle_alpha   90.00
_cell.angle_beta   90.00
_cell.angle_gamma   90.00
#
_symmetry.space_group_name_H-M   'P 1'
#
loop_
_entity.id
_entity.type
_entity.pdbx_description
1 polymer ?
#
loop_
_entity_poly.entity_id
_entity_poly.type
_entity_poly.pdbx_seq_one_letter_code
_entity_poly.pdbx_strand_id
1 'polypeptide(L)' 'LMVGGFTNDSEYRLAWEGAERDPFIHHYEIQLDERGWADVGMNHSYQLSLDDVDEGDHVFHVKAVDKAGN' A
#
# COMPACT_ATOMS: atom_id res chain seq x y z
N LEU A 1 -13.36 17.31 15.00
CA LEU A 1 -12.61 18.38 14.29
C LEU A 1 -11.49 17.68 13.54
N MET A 2 -11.69 17.40 12.25
CA MET A 2 -10.61 16.94 11.37
C MET A 2 -9.91 18.21 10.89
N VAL A 3 -8.64 18.41 11.24
CA VAL A 3 -7.85 19.53 10.72
C VAL A 3 -7.26 19.04 9.40
N GLY A 4 -7.78 19.54 8.28
CA GLY A 4 -7.14 19.37 6.97
C GLY A 4 -5.88 20.23 6.90
N GLY A 5 -4.75 19.61 6.61
CA GLY A 5 -3.48 20.29 6.32
C GLY A 5 -3.18 20.18 4.81
N PHE A 6 -2.46 21.16 4.28
CA PHE A 6 -1.90 21.08 2.93
C PHE A 6 -0.44 20.64 3.03
N THR A 7 -0.01 19.70 2.19
CA THR A 7 1.42 19.35 2.01
C THR A 7 1.88 19.75 0.61
N ASN A 8 3.18 20.01 0.44
CA ASN A 8 3.83 20.11 -0.87
C ASN A 8 4.72 18.89 -1.16
N ASP A 9 4.61 17.84 -0.35
CA ASP A 9 5.25 16.55 -0.64
C ASP A 9 4.65 15.99 -1.92
N SER A 10 5.50 15.50 -2.82
CA SER A 10 5.08 14.80 -4.05
C SER A 10 5.05 13.29 -3.88
N GLU A 11 5.52 12.78 -2.74
CA GLU A 11 5.71 11.36 -2.49
C GLU A 11 5.21 10.96 -1.10
N TYR A 12 4.42 9.89 -1.05
CA TYR A 12 4.08 9.20 0.19
C TYR A 12 4.72 7.82 0.22
N ARG A 13 5.31 7.48 1.37
CA ARG A 13 5.79 6.12 1.65
C ARG A 13 4.84 5.42 2.60
N LEU A 14 4.18 4.38 2.12
CA LEU A 14 3.50 3.41 2.97
C LEU A 14 4.51 2.34 3.40
N ALA A 15 4.52 1.97 4.67
CA ALA A 15 5.36 0.88 5.18
C ALA A 15 4.52 -0.01 6.11
N TRP A 16 4.79 -1.32 6.10
CA TRP A 16 4.05 -2.30 6.89
C TRP A 16 4.94 -3.41 7.43
N GLU A 17 4.47 -4.02 8.51
CA GLU A 17 5.06 -5.24 9.07
C GLU A 17 4.15 -6.42 8.76
N GLY A 18 4.74 -7.49 8.19
CA GLY A 18 4.05 -8.77 8.05
C GLY A 18 4.22 -9.61 9.31
N ALA A 19 3.17 -10.31 9.72
CA ALA A 19 3.21 -11.18 10.89
C ALA A 19 4.11 -12.41 10.68
N GLU A 20 4.18 -12.90 9.44
CA GLU A 20 4.98 -14.07 9.05
C GLU A 20 5.97 -13.71 7.95
N ARG A 21 6.82 -14.66 7.57
CA ARG A 21 7.83 -14.52 6.51
C ARG A 21 7.77 -15.72 5.58
N ASP A 22 8.56 -15.71 4.51
CA ASP A 22 8.83 -16.90 3.71
C ASP A 22 9.16 -18.10 4.65
N PRO A 23 8.53 -19.28 4.45
CA PRO A 23 7.76 -19.71 3.29
C PRO A 23 6.24 -19.51 3.37
N PHE A 24 5.72 -18.89 4.44
CA PHE A 24 4.28 -18.77 4.69
C PHE A 24 3.63 -17.69 3.83
N ILE A 25 4.32 -16.57 3.67
CA ILE A 25 3.94 -15.50 2.74
C ILE A 25 4.72 -15.71 1.44
N HIS A 26 4.03 -15.59 0.30
CA HIS A 26 4.65 -15.60 -1.03
C HIS A 26 4.94 -14.18 -1.52
N HIS A 27 3.99 -13.25 -1.35
CA HIS A 27 4.15 -11.84 -1.68
C HIS A 27 3.12 -10.98 -0.94
N TYR A 28 3.25 -9.66 -1.06
CA TYR A 28 2.24 -8.70 -0.66
C TYR A 28 1.61 -8.08 -1.90
N GLU A 29 0.32 -7.75 -1.78
CA GLU A 29 -0.36 -6.90 -2.74
C GLU A 29 -0.86 -5.64 -2.04
N ILE A 30 -0.88 -4.53 -2.79
CA ILE A 30 -1.42 -3.24 -2.34
C ILE A 30 -2.60 -2.83 -3.22
N GLN A 31 -3.59 -2.19 -2.61
CA GLN A 31 -4.71 -1.56 -3.29
C GLN A 31 -4.84 -0.11 -2.82
N LEU A 32 -4.94 0.82 -3.77
CA LEU A 32 -5.30 2.21 -3.55
C LEU A 32 -6.76 2.41 -3.95
N ASP A 33 -7.58 2.85 -3.00
CA ASP A 33 -9.03 3.03 -3.14
C ASP A 33 -9.70 1.75 -3.68
N GLU A 34 -10.46 1.87 -4.76
CA GLU A 34 -11.13 0.76 -5.45
C GLU A 34 -10.38 0.30 -6.71
N ARG A 35 -9.12 0.70 -6.88
CA ARG A 35 -8.27 0.26 -8.01
C ARG A 35 -7.96 -1.23 -7.91
N GLY A 36 -7.37 -1.82 -8.95
CA GLY A 36 -6.91 -3.21 -8.90
C GLY A 36 -5.79 -3.42 -7.88
N TRP A 37 -5.66 -4.66 -7.38
CA TRP A 37 -4.51 -5.06 -6.57
C TRP A 37 -3.23 -5.08 -7.40
N ALA A 38 -2.14 -4.56 -6.84
CA ALA A 38 -0.81 -4.59 -7.43
C ALA A 38 0.14 -5.42 -6.57
N ASP A 39 0.79 -6.42 -7.17
CA ASP A 39 1.85 -7.22 -6.56
C ASP A 39 3.08 -6.34 -6.32
N VAL A 40 3.51 -6.25 -5.06
CA VAL A 40 4.71 -5.51 -4.64
C VAL A 40 5.83 -6.45 -4.18
N GLY A 41 5.67 -7.75 -4.40
CA GLY A 41 6.60 -8.81 -4.02
C GLY A 41 6.74 -8.89 -2.50
N MET A 42 7.97 -9.14 -2.05
CA MET A 42 8.33 -9.18 -0.63
C MET A 42 8.72 -7.82 -0.06
N ASN A 43 8.40 -6.72 -0.76
CA ASN A 43 8.64 -5.40 -0.22
C ASN A 43 7.74 -5.15 0.99
N HIS A 44 8.27 -4.41 1.96
CA HIS A 44 7.55 -3.94 3.15
C HIS A 44 7.24 -2.45 3.08
N SER A 45 7.39 -1.87 1.89
CA SER A 45 7.09 -0.47 1.64
C SER A 45 6.69 -0.24 0.20
N TYR A 46 5.83 0.74 -0.01
CA TYR A 46 5.38 1.21 -1.31
C TYR A 46 5.53 2.72 -1.38
N GLN A 47 6.07 3.22 -2.50
CA GLN A 47 6.19 4.64 -2.79
C GLN A 47 5.08 5.02 -3.75
N LEU A 48 4.22 5.94 -3.31
CA LEU A 48 3.18 6.52 -4.13
C LEU A 48 3.61 7.93 -4.54
N SER A 49 3.60 8.19 -5.84
CA SER A 49 3.61 9.55 -6.38
C SER A 49 2.23 10.17 -6.22
N LEU A 50 2.16 11.35 -5.62
CA LEU A 50 0.91 12.13 -5.56
C LEU A 50 0.52 12.74 -6.88
N ASP A 51 1.45 12.88 -7.82
CA ASP A 51 1.13 13.39 -9.16
C ASP A 51 0.17 12.46 -9.93
N ASP A 52 0.08 11.18 -9.50
CA ASP A 52 -0.77 10.14 -10.10
C ASP A 52 -2.11 9.93 -9.37
N VAL A 53 -2.42 10.80 -8.38
CA VAL A 53 -3.59 10.67 -7.51
C VAL A 53 -4.24 12.03 -7.29
N ASP A 54 -5.56 12.08 -7.43
CA ASP A 54 -6.32 13.31 -7.20
C ASP A 54 -6.22 13.75 -5.72
N GLU A 55 -6.44 15.04 -5.42
CA GLU A 55 -6.50 15.50 -4.04
C GLU A 55 -7.74 14.93 -3.32
N GLY A 56 -7.56 14.46 -2.09
CA GLY A 56 -8.67 13.98 -1.26
C GLY A 56 -8.27 12.95 -0.21
N ASP A 57 -9.29 12.34 0.39
CA ASP A 57 -9.10 11.20 1.27
C ASP A 57 -8.92 9.94 0.43
N HIS A 58 -7.85 9.19 0.72
CA HIS A 58 -7.54 7.92 0.07
C HIS A 58 -7.43 6.78 1.09
N VAL A 59 -7.80 5.58 0.67
CA VAL A 59 -7.69 4.37 1.50
C VAL A 59 -6.70 3.40 0.88
N PHE A 60 -5.75 2.94 1.69
CA PHE A 60 -4.82 1.88 1.31
C PHE A 60 -5.15 0.58 2.01
N HIS A 61 -5.17 -0.50 1.24
CA HIS A 61 -5.20 -1.85 1.76
C HIS A 61 -3.92 -2.58 1.39
N VAL A 62 -3.41 -3.36 2.32
CA VAL A 62 -2.29 -4.29 2.12
C VAL A 62 -2.75 -5.66 2.53
N LYS A 63 -2.47 -6.67 1.72
CA LYS A 63 -2.67 -8.08 2.09
C LYS A 63 -1.41 -8.89 1.81
N ALA A 64 -1.19 -9.90 2.64
CA ALA A 64 -0.22 -10.95 2.36
C ALA A 64 -0.93 -12.03 1.54
N VAL A 65 -0.20 -12.62 0.59
CA VAL A 65 -0.69 -13.71 -0.25
C VAL A 65 0.22 -14.91 -0.08
N ASP A 66 -0.34 -16.08 0.22
CA ASP A 66 0.41 -17.35 0.34
C ASP A 66 0.65 -18.02 -1.03
N LYS A 67 1.36 -19.16 -1.05
CA LYS A 67 1.64 -19.90 -2.31
C LYS A 67 0.40 -20.52 -2.97
N ALA A 68 -0.69 -20.69 -2.23
CA ALA A 68 -1.98 -21.16 -2.73
C ALA A 68 -2.87 -20.01 -3.22
N GLY A 69 -2.46 -18.75 -3.01
CA GLY A 69 -3.20 -17.56 -3.42
C GLY A 69 -4.23 -17.09 -2.40
N ASN A 70 -4.15 -17.54 -1.15
CA ASN A 70 -4.98 -17.02 -0.05
C ASN A 70 -4.43 -15.70 0.47
#